data_AF-A0A538G8Q0-F1
#
_entry.id   AF-A0A538G8Q0-F1
#
_cell.length_a   1.000
_cell.length_b   1.000
_cell.length_c   1.000
_cell.angle_alpha   90.00
_cell.angle_beta   90.00
_cell.angle_gamma   90.00
#
_symmetry.space_group_name_H-M   'P 1'
#
loop_
_entity.id
_entity.type
_entity.pdbx_description
1 polymer ?
#
loop_
_entity_poly.entity_id
_entity_poly.type
_entity_poly.pdbx_seq_one_letter_code
_entity_poly.pdbx_strand_id
1 'polypeptide(L)'
;MPDVDAVNAGYARSLLEQYLENPEAVPSEWRALFESGDGDLIEALPGLARLLENLRETNGHAEPAPAPAPAPAPAQAAEPAPTPPDDVLLGGVAAAMSLVKALRMHGHLAARLDPLGSEPVGDPALEPERLQPRLTPELQARIPASLLRVHAPGETLADVLPELQETYSGTSAYEIEHISDHEQRIWLREAIESGRYRRELTADEQKRLLMRLSEVEGLERYLRRVFLGQKQFSVEGLDTMIPMLDEAIDLAAEGGAHVVVIGMAHRGRLNVLAHVIGRPYETILREFEGERTLEAVTADPEGGTGDVKYHLGA
;
A
#
# COMPACT_ATOMS: atom_id res chain seq x y z
N MET A 1 36.71 56.47 -14.69
CA MET A 1 36.80 55.13 -15.28
C MET A 1 37.55 54.25 -14.31
N PRO A 2 36.89 53.31 -13.62
CA PRO A 2 37.59 52.22 -12.97
C PRO A 2 37.97 51.20 -14.05
N ASP A 3 39.26 50.91 -14.08
CA ASP A 3 39.90 49.87 -14.88
C ASP A 3 39.25 48.51 -14.55
N VAL A 4 38.66 47.84 -15.54
CA VAL A 4 38.05 46.52 -15.33
C VAL A 4 39.16 45.49 -15.44
N ASP A 5 39.85 45.27 -14.32
CA ASP A 5 40.86 44.22 -14.17
C ASP A 5 40.32 42.87 -14.70
N ALA A 6 41.15 42.15 -15.44
CA ALA A 6 40.86 40.87 -16.10
C ALA A 6 40.31 39.76 -15.17
N VAL A 7 40.28 39.99 -13.86
CA VAL A 7 39.70 39.11 -12.84
C VAL A 7 38.17 39.12 -12.85
N ASN A 8 37.51 40.15 -13.41
CA ASN A 8 36.05 40.32 -13.36
C ASN A 8 35.29 39.95 -14.65
N ALA A 9 35.96 39.46 -15.69
CA ALA A 9 35.35 39.15 -16.98
C ALA A 9 34.26 38.05 -16.91
N GLY A 10 34.43 37.06 -16.03
CA GLY A 10 33.44 36.00 -15.83
C GLY A 10 32.14 36.51 -15.18
N TYR A 11 32.24 37.48 -14.28
CA TYR A 11 31.09 38.11 -13.63
C TYR A 11 30.30 38.98 -14.61
N ALA A 12 31.00 39.77 -15.43
CA ALA A 12 30.36 40.57 -16.48
C ALA A 12 29.63 39.71 -17.52
N ARG A 13 30.18 38.53 -17.87
CA ARG A 13 29.53 37.57 -18.76
C ARG A 13 28.23 37.00 -18.18
N SER A 14 28.25 36.61 -16.91
CA SER A 14 27.05 36.08 -16.24
C SER A 14 25.93 37.14 -16.15
N LEU A 15 26.28 38.42 -15.95
CA LEU A 15 25.31 39.50 -15.95
C LEU A 15 24.75 39.79 -17.35
N LEU A 16 25.56 39.65 -18.41
CA LEU A 16 25.08 39.79 -19.77
C LEU A 16 24.13 38.65 -20.16
N GLU A 17 24.42 37.41 -19.77
CA GLU A 17 23.54 36.26 -20.00
C GLU A 17 22.19 36.44 -19.27
N GLN A 18 22.22 36.90 -18.02
CA GLN A 18 21.00 37.24 -17.27
C GLN A 18 20.23 38.41 -17.90
N TYR A 19 20.92 39.42 -18.44
CA TYR A 19 20.28 40.54 -19.13
C TYR A 19 19.54 40.10 -20.40
N LEU A 20 20.12 39.17 -21.16
CA LEU A 20 19.49 38.64 -22.37
C LEU A 20 18.25 37.78 -22.07
N GLU A 21 18.22 37.09 -20.93
CA GLU A 21 17.06 36.31 -20.48
C GLU A 21 15.97 37.17 -19.84
N ASN A 22 16.37 38.11 -18.96
CA ASN A 22 15.47 39.05 -18.31
C ASN A 22 16.22 40.35 -17.94
N PRO A 23 16.00 41.44 -18.71
CA PRO A 23 16.64 42.72 -18.44
C PRO A 23 16.41 43.26 -17.02
N GLU A 24 15.23 43.03 -16.45
CA GLU A 24 14.89 43.55 -15.12
C GLU A 24 15.58 42.83 -13.96
N ALA A 25 16.13 41.63 -14.20
CA ALA A 25 16.89 40.87 -13.22
C ALA A 25 18.31 41.44 -13.00
N VAL A 26 18.74 42.39 -13.83
CA VAL A 26 20.07 42.99 -13.79
C VAL A 26 20.00 44.43 -13.26
N PRO A 27 20.94 44.86 -12.37
CA PRO A 27 20.97 46.23 -11.86
C PRO A 27 20.99 47.26 -12.98
N SER A 28 20.30 48.39 -12.77
CA SER A 28 20.09 49.42 -13.80
C SER A 28 21.38 50.00 -14.38
N GLU A 29 22.46 50.03 -13.61
CA GLU A 29 23.78 50.50 -14.02
C GLU A 29 24.41 49.61 -15.11
N TRP A 30 24.19 48.30 -15.02
CA TRP A 30 24.67 47.32 -16.00
C TRP A 30 23.79 47.29 -17.25
N ARG A 31 22.48 47.49 -17.10
CA ARG A 31 21.57 47.63 -18.25
C ARG A 31 21.95 48.82 -19.13
N ALA A 32 22.15 49.98 -18.51
CA ALA A 32 22.55 51.19 -19.23
C ALA A 32 23.86 50.99 -20.00
N LEU A 33 24.78 50.17 -19.48
CA LEU A 33 26.06 49.84 -20.10
C LEU A 33 25.93 48.83 -21.25
N PHE A 34 25.03 47.85 -21.17
CA PHE A 34 24.72 46.96 -22.29
C PHE A 34 23.93 47.66 -23.41
N GLU A 35 23.11 48.65 -23.03
CA GLU A 35 22.30 49.46 -23.95
C GLU A 35 23.11 50.60 -24.61
N SER A 36 24.16 51.12 -23.96
CA SER A 36 24.98 52.20 -24.52
C SER A 36 25.83 51.76 -25.70
N GLY A 37 26.19 50.47 -25.77
CA GLY A 37 26.99 49.92 -26.86
C GLY A 37 28.41 50.51 -26.95
N ASP A 38 28.96 51.00 -25.84
CA ASP A 38 30.29 51.63 -25.81
C ASP A 38 31.39 50.65 -26.28
N GLY A 39 32.10 51.06 -27.34
CA GLY A 39 33.01 50.22 -28.12
C GLY A 39 34.21 49.64 -27.36
N ASP A 40 34.58 50.21 -26.22
CA ASP A 40 35.73 49.74 -25.43
C ASP A 40 35.47 48.38 -24.75
N LEU A 41 34.20 48.04 -24.46
CA LEU A 41 33.82 46.72 -23.92
C LEU A 41 33.83 45.61 -24.99
N ILE A 42 33.67 46.00 -26.26
CA ILE A 42 33.60 45.09 -27.40
C ILE A 42 35.01 44.59 -27.76
N GLU A 43 36.05 45.41 -27.59
CA GLU A 43 37.45 45.01 -27.85
C GLU A 43 37.97 43.96 -26.84
N ALA A 44 37.44 43.93 -25.61
CA ALA A 44 37.86 42.99 -24.57
C ALA A 44 37.22 41.59 -24.69
N LEU A 45 36.22 41.40 -25.55
CA LEU A 45 35.40 40.18 -25.62
C LEU A 45 35.19 39.72 -27.08
N PRO A 46 36.13 38.97 -27.67
CA PRO A 46 36.06 38.54 -29.08
C PRO A 46 34.83 37.69 -29.43
N GLY A 47 34.15 37.10 -28.44
CA GLY A 47 32.88 36.37 -28.65
C GLY A 47 31.68 37.28 -28.96
N LEU A 48 31.68 38.53 -28.47
CA LEU A 48 30.58 39.48 -28.67
C LEU A 48 30.61 40.10 -30.06
N ALA A 49 31.81 40.36 -30.60
CA ALA A 49 32.00 40.84 -31.96
C ALA A 49 31.40 39.88 -33.01
N ARG A 50 31.57 38.57 -32.79
CA ARG A 50 31.05 37.52 -33.69
C ARG A 50 29.52 37.36 -33.59
N LEU A 51 28.94 37.64 -32.42
CA LEU A 51 27.50 37.66 -32.20
C LEU A 51 26.84 38.86 -32.90
N LEU A 52 27.49 40.03 -32.85
CA LEU A 52 27.05 41.27 -33.51
C LEU A 52 27.18 41.20 -35.05
N GLU A 53 28.18 40.49 -35.58
CA GLU A 53 28.28 40.19 -37.02
C GLU A 53 27.11 39.31 -37.51
N ASN A 54 26.77 38.26 -36.77
CA ASN A 54 25.64 37.38 -37.12
C ASN A 54 24.29 38.12 -37.04
N LEU A 55 24.14 39.09 -36.13
CA LEU A 55 22.95 39.94 -36.01
C LEU A 55 22.88 41.03 -37.10
N ARG A 56 24.01 41.41 -37.71
CA ARG A 56 24.04 42.33 -38.86
C ARG A 56 23.77 41.63 -40.19
N GLU A 57 24.23 40.40 -40.38
CA GLU A 57 23.94 39.60 -41.58
C GLU A 57 22.45 39.21 -41.70
N THR A 58 21.72 39.23 -40.59
CA THR A 58 20.28 38.93 -40.54
C THR A 58 19.38 40.16 -40.72
N ASN A 59 19.94 41.37 -40.74
CA ASN A 59 19.20 42.64 -40.88
C ASN A 59 19.59 43.44 -42.13
N GLY A 60 19.40 42.83 -43.30
CA GLY A 60 19.43 43.54 -44.58
C GLY A 60 18.25 44.52 -44.72
N HIS A 61 18.42 45.77 -44.30
CA HIS A 61 17.55 46.88 -44.69
C HIS A 61 17.98 47.41 -46.07
N ALA A 62 17.39 46.86 -47.12
CA ALA A 62 17.15 47.61 -48.35
C ALA A 62 15.88 48.47 -48.16
N GLU A 63 15.90 49.71 -48.66
CA GLU A 63 14.75 50.64 -48.62
C GLU A 63 13.46 49.98 -49.15
N PRO A 64 12.32 50.08 -48.46
CA PRO A 64 11.06 49.57 -48.98
C PRO A 64 10.38 50.62 -49.88
N ALA A 65 10.07 50.21 -51.11
CA ALA A 65 9.05 50.83 -51.95
C ALA A 65 7.66 50.69 -51.29
N PRO A 66 6.69 51.59 -51.57
CA PRO A 66 5.44 51.62 -50.81
C PRO A 66 4.51 50.47 -51.24
N ALA A 67 4.10 49.65 -50.27
CA ALA A 67 3.09 48.60 -50.40
C ALA A 67 2.13 48.64 -49.19
N PRO A 68 0.89 48.12 -49.32
CA PRO A 68 -0.29 48.64 -48.64
C PRO A 68 -0.40 48.23 -47.16
N ALA A 69 -1.24 48.97 -46.42
CA ALA A 69 -1.40 48.89 -44.96
C ALA A 69 -1.55 47.44 -44.42
N PRO A 70 -0.84 47.09 -43.33
CA PRO A 70 -0.90 45.76 -42.75
C PRO A 70 -2.23 45.55 -42.01
N ALA A 71 -2.80 44.35 -42.19
CA ALA A 71 -3.91 43.86 -41.38
C ALA A 71 -3.47 43.68 -39.91
N PRO A 72 -4.37 43.84 -38.93
CA PRO A 72 -4.02 43.71 -37.52
C PRO A 72 -3.54 42.29 -37.21
N ALA A 73 -2.41 42.18 -36.51
CA ALA A 73 -1.87 40.92 -36.02
C ALA A 73 -2.88 40.23 -35.08
N PRO A 74 -2.97 38.88 -35.07
CA PRO A 74 -3.81 38.17 -34.11
C PRO A 74 -3.32 38.49 -32.70
N ALA A 75 -4.24 38.89 -31.82
CA ALA A 75 -3.93 39.08 -30.40
C ALA A 75 -3.36 37.77 -29.83
N GLN A 76 -2.16 37.82 -29.26
CA GLN A 76 -1.66 36.74 -28.42
C GLN A 76 -2.64 36.58 -27.25
N ALA A 77 -3.23 35.38 -27.15
CA ALA A 77 -4.09 35.03 -26.04
C ALA A 77 -3.26 35.14 -24.75
N ALA A 78 -3.72 35.98 -23.82
CA ALA A 78 -3.15 36.08 -22.50
C ALA A 78 -3.12 34.68 -21.85
N GLU A 79 -1.97 34.30 -21.30
CA GLU A 79 -1.88 33.11 -20.45
C GLU A 79 -2.89 33.23 -19.32
N PRO A 80 -3.70 32.19 -19.04
CA PRO A 80 -4.68 32.25 -17.97
C PRO A 80 -3.95 32.51 -16.64
N ALA A 81 -4.41 33.52 -15.90
CA ALA A 81 -3.93 33.79 -14.56
C ALA A 81 -4.03 32.51 -13.70
N PRO A 82 -3.06 32.24 -12.79
CA PRO A 82 -3.09 31.06 -11.95
C PRO A 82 -4.41 31.04 -11.17
N THR A 83 -5.21 29.99 -11.40
CA THR A 83 -6.44 29.76 -10.68
C THR A 83 -6.10 29.61 -9.19
N PRO A 84 -6.78 30.34 -8.27
CA PRO A 84 -6.55 30.14 -6.85
C PRO A 84 -6.82 28.68 -6.47
N PRO A 85 -6.06 28.11 -5.52
CA PRO A 85 -6.27 26.74 -5.08
C PRO A 85 -7.71 26.54 -4.62
N ASP A 86 -8.33 25.44 -5.02
CA ASP A 86 -9.66 25.06 -4.54
C ASP A 86 -9.55 24.60 -3.09
N ASP A 87 -9.81 25.50 -2.15
CA ASP A 87 -9.74 25.26 -0.70
C ASP A 87 -10.62 24.06 -0.27
N VAL A 88 -11.73 23.82 -0.97
CA VAL A 88 -12.62 22.67 -0.69
C VAL A 88 -11.95 21.37 -1.11
N LEU A 89 -11.30 21.36 -2.27
CA LEU A 89 -10.53 20.19 -2.73
C LEU A 89 -9.33 19.93 -1.81
N LEU A 90 -8.60 20.97 -1.41
CA LEU A 90 -7.46 20.84 -0.50
C LEU A 90 -7.90 20.28 0.87
N GLY A 91 -8.96 20.83 1.44
CA GLY A 91 -9.57 20.29 2.66
C GLY A 91 -10.05 18.84 2.47
N GLY A 92 -10.64 18.53 1.31
CA GLY A 92 -11.06 17.19 0.94
C GLY A 92 -9.92 16.18 0.93
N VAL A 93 -8.75 16.54 0.37
CA VAL A 93 -7.55 15.70 0.40
C VAL A 93 -7.10 15.44 1.84
N ALA A 94 -7.08 16.45 2.71
CA ALA A 94 -6.72 16.29 4.11
C ALA A 94 -7.72 15.39 4.88
N ALA A 95 -9.02 15.54 4.62
CA ALA A 95 -10.06 14.69 5.18
C ALA A 95 -9.92 13.24 4.70
N ALA A 96 -9.64 13.03 3.42
CA ALA A 96 -9.42 11.71 2.82
C ALA A 96 -8.20 11.01 3.41
N MET A 97 -7.07 11.71 3.53
CA MET A 97 -5.88 11.16 4.18
C MET A 97 -6.13 10.79 5.65
N SER A 98 -6.95 11.60 6.35
CA SER A 98 -7.34 11.33 7.73
C SER A 98 -8.21 10.07 7.83
N LEU A 99 -9.16 9.88 6.92
CA LEU A 99 -9.99 8.68 6.84
C LEU A 99 -9.18 7.43 6.50
N VAL A 100 -8.30 7.50 5.50
CA VAL A 100 -7.38 6.40 5.15
C VAL A 100 -6.52 6.00 6.35
N LYS A 101 -6.00 6.99 7.08
CA LYS A 101 -5.24 6.76 8.32
C LYS A 101 -6.12 6.10 9.38
N ALA A 102 -7.37 6.55 9.56
CA ALA A 102 -8.30 5.95 10.51
C ALA A 102 -8.63 4.50 10.15
N LEU A 103 -8.86 4.17 8.88
CA LEU A 103 -9.09 2.79 8.41
C LEU A 103 -7.91 1.88 8.76
N ARG A 104 -6.67 2.32 8.49
CA ARG A 104 -5.46 1.57 8.83
C ARG A 104 -5.28 1.35 10.35
N MET A 105 -5.61 2.35 11.16
CA MET A 105 -5.41 2.30 12.61
C MET A 105 -6.56 1.60 13.36
N HIS A 106 -7.80 1.77 12.90
CA HIS A 106 -9.01 1.44 13.65
C HIS A 106 -10.01 0.57 12.88
N GLY A 107 -9.77 0.26 11.60
CA GLY A 107 -10.70 -0.56 10.81
C GLY A 107 -11.00 -1.91 11.44
N HIS A 108 -10.03 -2.49 12.17
CA HIS A 108 -10.22 -3.72 12.94
C HIS A 108 -11.37 -3.65 13.96
N LEU A 109 -11.70 -2.46 14.49
CA LEU A 109 -12.82 -2.25 15.41
C LEU A 109 -14.18 -2.30 14.71
N ALA A 110 -14.19 -2.06 13.39
CA ALA A 110 -15.36 -2.14 12.53
C ALA A 110 -15.43 -3.46 11.73
N ALA A 111 -14.46 -4.36 11.89
CA ALA A 111 -14.43 -5.64 11.18
C ALA A 111 -15.45 -6.65 11.73
N ARG A 112 -16.09 -7.40 10.83
CA ARG A 112 -17.08 -8.44 11.14
C ARG A 112 -16.38 -9.77 11.44
N LEU A 113 -15.75 -9.84 12.61
CA LEU A 113 -14.93 -10.99 13.02
C LEU A 113 -15.71 -12.06 13.80
N ASP A 114 -16.84 -11.71 14.40
CA ASP A 114 -17.64 -12.66 15.19
C ASP A 114 -18.52 -13.54 14.29
N PRO A 115 -18.24 -14.85 14.17
CA PRO A 115 -19.07 -15.76 13.37
C PRO A 115 -20.48 -15.94 13.95
N LEU A 116 -20.74 -15.55 15.20
CA LEU A 116 -22.07 -15.56 15.81
C LEU A 116 -22.90 -14.31 15.50
N GLY A 117 -22.31 -13.32 14.83
CA GLY A 117 -23.03 -12.17 14.29
C GLY A 117 -23.18 -10.98 15.24
N SER A 118 -22.33 -10.84 16.26
CA SER A 118 -22.27 -9.58 17.02
C SER A 118 -21.88 -8.42 16.12
N GLU A 119 -22.51 -7.27 16.32
CA GLU A 119 -22.11 -6.05 15.61
C GLU A 119 -20.72 -5.58 16.08
N PRO A 120 -19.86 -5.12 15.15
CA PRO A 120 -18.59 -4.52 15.52
C PRO A 120 -18.77 -3.31 16.43
N VAL A 121 -17.81 -3.07 17.32
CA VAL A 121 -17.84 -1.90 18.22
C VAL A 121 -17.79 -0.60 17.41
N GLY A 122 -17.08 -0.61 16.28
CA GLY A 122 -16.83 0.56 15.45
C GLY A 122 -15.84 1.54 16.08
N ASP A 123 -15.56 2.64 15.36
CA ASP A 123 -14.76 3.75 15.87
C ASP A 123 -15.25 5.07 15.25
N PRO A 124 -15.46 6.13 16.06
CA PRO A 124 -15.86 7.44 15.55
C PRO A 124 -14.96 8.04 14.47
N ALA A 125 -13.67 7.71 14.44
CA ALA A 125 -12.73 8.18 13.43
C ALA A 125 -13.01 7.59 12.03
N LEU A 126 -13.80 6.52 11.95
CA LEU A 126 -14.20 5.88 10.71
C LEU A 126 -15.48 6.51 10.11
N GLU A 127 -16.21 7.32 10.88
CA GLU A 127 -17.48 7.94 10.45
C GLU A 127 -17.21 9.09 9.46
N PRO A 128 -17.55 8.95 8.16
CA PRO A 128 -17.27 9.98 7.16
C PRO A 128 -18.00 11.31 7.43
N GLU A 129 -19.12 11.27 8.15
CA GLU A 129 -19.93 12.43 8.51
C GLU A 129 -19.23 13.39 9.49
N ARG A 130 -18.22 12.88 10.23
CA ARG A 130 -17.43 13.66 11.19
C ARG A 130 -16.24 14.37 10.54
N LEU A 131 -15.97 14.10 9.27
CA LEU A 131 -14.89 14.74 8.53
C LEU A 131 -15.30 16.14 8.06
N GLN A 132 -14.34 17.05 8.08
CA GLN A 132 -14.53 18.44 7.65
C GLN A 132 -13.43 18.82 6.65
N PRO A 133 -13.76 19.16 5.38
CA PRO A 133 -15.10 19.09 4.77
C PRO A 133 -15.61 17.64 4.66
N ARG A 134 -16.93 17.49 4.54
CA ARG A 134 -17.53 16.17 4.27
C ARG A 134 -17.08 15.67 2.91
N LEU A 135 -16.72 14.39 2.84
CA LEU A 135 -16.35 13.71 1.60
C LEU A 135 -17.61 13.33 0.81
N THR A 136 -18.24 14.30 0.13
CA THR A 136 -19.39 14.01 -0.75
C THR A 136 -18.95 13.14 -1.94
N PRO A 137 -19.85 12.39 -2.59
CA PRO A 137 -19.51 11.58 -3.76
C PRO A 137 -18.78 12.38 -4.86
N GLU A 138 -19.20 13.63 -5.09
CA GLU A 138 -18.56 14.53 -6.07
C GLU A 138 -17.14 14.90 -5.64
N LEU A 139 -16.91 15.14 -4.34
CA LEU A 139 -15.58 15.44 -3.82
C LEU A 139 -14.67 14.20 -3.85
N GLN A 140 -15.20 13.02 -3.51
CA GLN A 140 -14.46 11.75 -3.59
C GLN A 140 -13.98 11.46 -5.02
N ALA A 141 -14.84 11.67 -6.03
CA ALA A 141 -14.48 11.49 -7.44
C ALA A 141 -13.42 12.49 -7.94
N ARG A 142 -13.24 13.62 -7.25
CA ARG A 142 -12.25 14.66 -7.62
C ARG A 142 -10.89 14.48 -6.94
N ILE A 143 -10.80 13.68 -5.87
CA ILE A 143 -9.56 13.47 -5.13
C ILE A 143 -8.77 12.32 -5.77
N PRO A 144 -7.59 12.57 -6.36
CA PRO A 144 -6.78 11.50 -6.94
C PRO A 144 -6.23 10.56 -5.87
N ALA A 145 -6.37 9.25 -6.08
CA ALA A 145 -5.88 8.21 -5.18
C ALA A 145 -4.35 8.27 -5.01
N SER A 146 -3.63 8.76 -6.02
CA SER A 146 -2.17 8.95 -5.99
C SER A 146 -1.69 9.87 -4.85
N LEU A 147 -2.55 10.77 -4.35
CA LEU A 147 -2.23 11.65 -3.23
C LEU A 147 -2.40 10.96 -1.86
N LEU A 148 -3.12 9.84 -1.81
CA LEU A 148 -3.52 9.18 -0.55
C LEU A 148 -2.51 8.15 -0.06
N ARG A 149 -1.49 7.83 -0.88
CA ARG A 149 -0.46 6.82 -0.60
C ARG A 149 -1.09 5.48 -0.22
N VAL A 150 -2.07 5.05 -1.02
CA VAL A 150 -2.77 3.77 -0.92
C VAL A 150 -2.30 2.84 -2.02
N HIS A 151 -2.45 1.53 -1.82
CA HIS A 151 -2.10 0.51 -2.80
C HIS A 151 -3.31 -0.27 -3.33
N ALA A 152 -4.53 0.18 -3.00
CA ALA A 152 -5.77 -0.32 -3.56
C ALA A 152 -5.92 0.12 -5.03
N PRO A 153 -6.54 -0.71 -5.90
CA PRO A 153 -6.76 -0.36 -7.29
C PRO A 153 -7.79 0.78 -7.41
N GLY A 154 -7.52 1.76 -8.27
CA GLY A 154 -8.42 2.90 -8.50
C GLY A 154 -7.69 4.19 -8.82
N GLU A 155 -8.38 5.16 -9.41
CA GLU A 155 -7.80 6.46 -9.78
C GLU A 155 -8.18 7.56 -8.79
N THR A 156 -9.32 7.42 -8.13
CA THR A 156 -9.90 8.43 -7.24
C THR A 156 -10.21 7.85 -5.85
N LEU A 157 -10.48 8.72 -4.88
CA LEU A 157 -10.96 8.30 -3.56
C LEU A 157 -12.26 7.48 -3.66
N ALA A 158 -13.14 7.83 -4.61
CA ALA A 158 -14.39 7.10 -4.80
C ALA A 158 -14.16 5.63 -5.22
N ASP A 159 -13.09 5.35 -5.95
CA ASP A 159 -12.73 4.00 -6.37
C ASP A 159 -12.09 3.20 -5.23
N VAL A 160 -11.14 3.81 -4.51
CA VAL A 160 -10.34 3.10 -3.51
C VAL A 160 -11.00 3.00 -2.14
N LEU A 161 -11.91 3.91 -1.78
CA LEU A 161 -12.51 3.92 -0.44
C LEU A 161 -13.31 2.64 -0.11
N PRO A 162 -14.19 2.14 -1.01
CA PRO A 162 -14.89 0.87 -0.77
C PRO A 162 -13.92 -0.31 -0.60
N GLU A 163 -12.86 -0.37 -1.42
CA GLU A 163 -11.83 -1.41 -1.33
C GLU A 163 -11.10 -1.36 0.02
N LEU A 164 -10.76 -0.17 0.51
CA LEU A 164 -10.14 0.01 1.82
C LEU A 164 -11.08 -0.36 2.97
N GLN A 165 -12.37 -0.04 2.85
CA GLN A 165 -13.38 -0.43 3.84
C GLN A 165 -13.53 -1.95 3.92
N GLU A 166 -13.64 -2.64 2.77
CA GLU A 166 -13.68 -4.11 2.74
C GLU A 166 -12.36 -4.72 3.27
N THR A 167 -11.23 -4.10 2.91
CA THR A 167 -9.89 -4.53 3.33
C THR A 167 -9.68 -4.48 4.83
N TYR A 168 -10.07 -3.38 5.47
CA TYR A 168 -9.77 -3.13 6.89
C TYR A 168 -10.93 -3.44 7.83
N SER A 169 -12.17 -3.51 7.32
CA SER A 169 -13.40 -3.68 8.10
C SER A 169 -14.32 -4.80 7.59
N GLY A 170 -13.81 -5.68 6.71
CA GLY A 170 -14.54 -6.84 6.19
C GLY A 170 -14.57 -8.01 7.18
N THR A 171 -14.40 -9.23 6.65
CA THR A 171 -14.34 -10.49 7.44
C THR A 171 -12.94 -10.84 7.95
N SER A 172 -11.97 -9.94 7.72
CA SER A 172 -10.60 -10.03 8.23
C SER A 172 -10.19 -8.66 8.75
N ALA A 173 -9.26 -8.63 9.71
CA ALA A 173 -8.77 -7.41 10.32
C ALA A 173 -7.24 -7.40 10.37
N TYR A 174 -6.67 -6.21 10.28
CA TYR A 174 -5.22 -6.00 10.34
C TYR A 174 -4.89 -4.99 11.42
N GLU A 175 -4.01 -5.38 12.33
CA GLU A 175 -3.42 -4.51 13.33
C GLU A 175 -1.91 -4.47 13.09
N ILE A 176 -1.47 -3.51 12.28
CA ILE A 176 -0.05 -3.41 11.87
C ILE A 176 0.57 -2.06 12.21
N GLU A 177 -0.25 -1.05 12.51
CA GLU A 177 0.22 0.34 12.67
C GLU A 177 1.10 0.55 13.90
N HIS A 178 1.03 -0.36 14.87
CA HIS A 178 1.87 -0.37 16.07
C HIS A 178 3.32 -0.84 15.81
N ILE A 179 3.60 -1.43 14.64
CA ILE A 179 4.95 -1.87 14.26
C ILE A 179 5.86 -0.64 14.12
N SER A 180 6.99 -0.65 14.82
CA SER A 180 7.91 0.50 14.84
C SER A 180 8.68 0.67 13.53
N ASP A 181 9.03 -0.44 12.87
CA ASP A 181 9.77 -0.45 11.61
C ASP A 181 8.91 0.15 10.48
N HIS A 182 9.48 1.12 9.75
CA HIS A 182 8.77 1.80 8.68
C HIS A 182 8.63 0.92 7.43
N GLU A 183 9.70 0.24 7.03
CA GLU A 183 9.71 -0.58 5.81
C GLU A 183 8.75 -1.76 5.94
N GLN A 184 8.71 -2.41 7.11
CA GLN A 184 7.76 -3.48 7.39
C GLN A 184 6.31 -3.02 7.28
N ARG A 185 5.99 -1.84 7.83
CA ARG A 185 4.63 -1.28 7.72
C ARG A 185 4.25 -0.94 6.29
N ILE A 186 5.16 -0.35 5.51
CA ILE A 186 4.89 -0.05 4.10
C ILE A 186 4.68 -1.34 3.31
N TRP A 187 5.54 -2.33 3.51
CA TRP A 187 5.39 -3.64 2.85
C TRP A 187 4.05 -4.30 3.19
N LEU A 188 3.65 -4.29 4.47
CA LEU A 188 2.37 -4.84 4.90
C LEU A 188 1.19 -4.07 4.28
N ARG A 189 1.21 -2.73 4.31
CA ARG A 189 0.16 -1.91 3.66
C ARG A 189 0.03 -2.23 2.19
N GLU A 190 1.15 -2.33 1.47
CA GLU A 190 1.14 -2.68 0.04
C GLU A 190 0.53 -4.07 -0.18
N ALA A 191 0.98 -5.08 0.57
CA ALA A 191 0.47 -6.44 0.44
C ALA A 191 -1.03 -6.56 0.76
N ILE A 192 -1.50 -5.82 1.78
CA ILE A 192 -2.89 -5.83 2.25
C ILE A 192 -3.80 -5.08 1.28
N GLU A 193 -3.46 -3.83 0.93
CA GLU A 193 -4.32 -2.95 0.13
C GLU A 193 -4.33 -3.34 -1.35
N SER A 194 -3.24 -3.92 -1.88
CA SER A 194 -3.23 -4.46 -3.25
C SER A 194 -4.04 -5.74 -3.42
N GLY A 195 -4.51 -6.34 -2.31
CA GLY A 195 -5.21 -7.63 -2.35
C GLY A 195 -4.31 -8.80 -2.75
N ARG A 196 -2.98 -8.66 -2.68
CA ARG A 196 -1.99 -9.68 -3.12
C ARG A 196 -2.31 -11.10 -2.63
N TYR A 197 -2.84 -11.21 -1.40
CA TYR A 197 -3.17 -12.48 -0.76
C TYR A 197 -4.68 -12.73 -0.63
N ARG A 198 -5.55 -11.82 -1.12
CA ARG A 198 -7.00 -12.02 -1.20
C ARG A 198 -7.37 -12.49 -2.60
N ARG A 199 -7.05 -13.75 -2.89
CA ARG A 199 -7.47 -14.40 -4.13
C ARG A 199 -8.77 -15.16 -3.91
N GLU A 200 -9.67 -15.08 -4.88
CA GLU A 200 -10.82 -15.97 -4.91
C GLU A 200 -10.36 -17.41 -5.14
N LEU A 201 -10.92 -18.33 -4.35
CA LEU A 201 -10.69 -19.76 -4.56
C LEU A 201 -11.40 -20.20 -5.83
N THR A 202 -10.71 -20.97 -6.66
CA THR A 202 -11.31 -21.66 -7.81
C THR A 202 -12.37 -22.67 -7.34
N ALA A 203 -13.29 -23.06 -8.22
CA ALA A 203 -14.34 -24.01 -7.87
C ALA A 203 -13.80 -25.35 -7.33
N ASP A 204 -12.64 -25.79 -7.79
CA ASP A 204 -12.01 -27.03 -7.31
C ASP A 204 -11.28 -26.82 -5.98
N GLU A 205 -10.68 -25.66 -5.72
CA GLU A 205 -10.16 -25.30 -4.40
C GLU A 205 -11.30 -25.20 -3.37
N GLN A 206 -12.44 -24.60 -3.73
CA GLN A 206 -13.62 -24.55 -2.87
C GLN A 206 -14.14 -25.95 -2.52
N LYS A 207 -14.21 -26.87 -3.49
CA LYS A 207 -14.58 -28.27 -3.23
C LYS A 207 -13.59 -28.95 -2.30
N ARG A 208 -12.28 -28.75 -2.48
CA ARG A 208 -11.25 -29.33 -1.61
C ARG A 208 -11.36 -28.78 -0.19
N LEU A 209 -11.54 -27.48 -0.02
CA LEU A 209 -11.76 -26.85 1.28
C LEU A 209 -13.01 -27.42 1.97
N LEU A 210 -14.12 -27.53 1.23
CA LEU A 210 -15.36 -28.12 1.76
C LEU A 210 -15.17 -29.58 2.17
N MET A 211 -14.47 -30.37 1.37
CA MET A 211 -14.15 -31.76 1.71
C MET A 211 -13.30 -31.83 2.97
N ARG A 212 -12.28 -30.98 3.11
CA ARG A 212 -11.42 -30.92 4.30
C ARG A 212 -12.21 -30.56 5.56
N LEU A 213 -13.08 -29.55 5.49
CA LEU A 213 -13.97 -29.20 6.60
C LEU A 213 -14.94 -30.34 6.95
N SER A 214 -15.42 -31.07 5.94
CA SER A 214 -16.29 -32.23 6.13
C SER A 214 -15.58 -33.40 6.82
N GLU A 215 -14.30 -33.62 6.53
CA GLU A 215 -13.45 -34.61 7.22
C GLU A 215 -13.31 -34.27 8.70
N VAL A 216 -13.00 -33.01 8.99
CA VAL A 216 -12.83 -32.47 10.35
C VAL A 216 -14.10 -32.64 11.18
N GLU A 217 -15.24 -32.19 10.64
CA GLU A 217 -16.54 -32.34 11.29
C GLU A 217 -16.94 -33.81 11.42
N GLY A 218 -16.63 -34.63 10.41
CA GLY A 218 -16.91 -36.06 10.39
C GLY A 218 -16.22 -36.81 11.54
N LEU A 219 -14.94 -36.52 11.77
CA LEU A 219 -14.18 -37.09 12.88
C LEU A 219 -14.79 -36.69 14.24
N GLU A 220 -15.09 -35.40 14.43
CA GLU A 220 -15.70 -34.90 15.68
C GLU A 220 -17.04 -35.56 15.97
N ARG A 221 -17.93 -35.62 14.98
CA ARG A 221 -19.25 -36.26 15.12
C ARG A 221 -19.11 -37.75 15.41
N TYR A 222 -18.16 -38.43 14.77
CA TYR A 222 -17.90 -39.85 15.03
C TYR A 222 -17.43 -40.08 16.47
N LEU A 223 -16.41 -39.36 16.91
CA LEU A 223 -15.85 -39.50 18.26
C LEU A 223 -16.92 -39.21 19.33
N ARG A 224 -17.70 -38.15 19.15
CA ARG A 224 -18.80 -37.78 20.06
C ARG A 224 -19.86 -38.87 20.16
N ARG A 225 -20.20 -39.52 19.04
CA ARG A 225 -21.22 -40.57 18.99
C ARG A 225 -20.75 -41.88 19.60
N VAL A 226 -19.51 -42.28 19.35
CA VAL A 226 -18.98 -43.59 19.75
C VAL A 226 -18.42 -43.59 21.17
N PHE A 227 -17.74 -42.51 21.57
CA PHE A 227 -17.06 -42.41 22.87
C PHE A 227 -17.74 -41.41 23.80
N LEU A 228 -19.02 -41.69 24.12
CA LEU A 228 -19.84 -40.87 25.00
C LEU A 228 -19.17 -40.69 26.38
N GLY A 229 -19.09 -39.44 26.84
CA GLY A 229 -18.54 -39.08 28.15
C GLY A 229 -17.01 -38.99 28.22
N GLN A 230 -16.29 -39.36 27.16
CA GLN A 230 -14.84 -39.12 27.10
C GLN A 230 -14.54 -37.67 26.71
N LYS A 231 -13.52 -37.07 27.33
CA LYS A 231 -13.06 -35.73 26.98
C LYS A 231 -12.29 -35.78 25.66
N GLN A 232 -12.72 -34.97 24.70
CA GLN A 232 -12.16 -34.94 23.33
C GLN A 232 -11.43 -33.63 23.01
N PHE A 233 -11.69 -32.56 23.78
CA PHE A 233 -11.20 -31.21 23.49
C PHE A 233 -11.51 -30.79 22.04
N SER A 234 -12.79 -30.92 21.68
CA SER A 234 -13.32 -30.75 20.33
C SER A 234 -12.82 -29.49 19.63
N VAL A 235 -12.59 -29.61 18.32
CA VAL A 235 -12.27 -28.48 17.45
C VAL A 235 -13.51 -27.64 17.11
N GLU A 236 -14.73 -28.10 17.38
CA GLU A 236 -15.98 -27.45 16.95
C GLU A 236 -15.97 -25.93 17.21
N GLY A 237 -16.27 -25.17 16.15
CA GLY A 237 -16.19 -23.71 16.11
C GLY A 237 -14.83 -23.16 15.70
N LEU A 238 -13.80 -24.00 15.56
CA LEU A 238 -12.45 -23.67 15.10
C LEU A 238 -12.01 -24.58 13.94
N ASP A 239 -12.96 -25.17 13.22
CA ASP A 239 -12.75 -26.17 12.17
C ASP A 239 -11.82 -25.65 11.05
N THR A 240 -11.92 -24.35 10.74
CA THR A 240 -11.07 -23.63 9.78
C THR A 240 -9.58 -23.65 10.12
N MET A 241 -9.21 -23.90 11.39
CA MET A 241 -7.81 -24.03 11.79
C MET A 241 -7.09 -25.12 11.00
N ILE A 242 -7.77 -26.22 10.67
CA ILE A 242 -7.16 -27.36 9.96
C ILE A 242 -6.73 -26.97 8.54
N PRO A 243 -7.61 -26.49 7.64
CA PRO A 243 -7.17 -26.04 6.32
C PRO A 243 -6.22 -24.83 6.37
N MET A 244 -6.28 -23.98 7.41
CA MET A 244 -5.29 -22.91 7.59
C MET A 244 -3.88 -23.47 7.89
N LEU A 245 -3.79 -24.54 8.68
CA LEU A 245 -2.52 -25.21 8.94
C LEU A 245 -1.99 -25.90 7.69
N ASP A 246 -2.86 -26.52 6.89
CA ASP A 246 -2.47 -27.13 5.62
C ASP A 246 -1.83 -26.08 4.69
N GLU A 247 -2.51 -24.95 4.47
CA GLU A 247 -2.01 -23.86 3.63
C GLU A 247 -0.70 -23.27 4.20
N ALA A 248 -0.60 -23.08 5.52
CA ALA A 248 0.61 -22.56 6.14
C ALA A 248 1.82 -23.50 5.96
N ILE A 249 1.61 -24.81 6.00
CA ILE A 249 2.65 -25.82 5.75
C ILE A 249 3.05 -25.83 4.28
N ASP A 250 2.08 -25.77 3.37
CA ASP A 250 2.33 -25.72 1.93
C ASP A 250 3.14 -24.48 1.55
N LEU A 251 2.75 -23.30 2.05
CA LEU A 251 3.49 -22.05 1.87
C LEU A 251 4.90 -22.11 2.47
N ALA A 252 5.07 -22.74 3.64
CA ALA A 252 6.39 -22.92 4.23
C ALA A 252 7.28 -23.83 3.37
N ALA A 253 6.73 -24.92 2.83
CA ALA A 253 7.44 -25.82 1.93
C ALA A 253 7.83 -25.14 0.61
N GLU A 254 6.92 -24.35 0.01
CA GLU A 254 7.21 -23.51 -1.15
C GLU A 254 8.32 -22.48 -0.86
N GLY A 255 8.35 -21.96 0.37
CA GLY A 255 9.41 -21.09 0.89
C GLY A 255 10.74 -21.81 1.17
N GLY A 256 10.85 -23.12 0.94
CA GLY A 256 12.06 -23.92 1.10
C GLY A 256 12.23 -24.54 2.49
N ALA A 257 11.20 -24.52 3.35
CA ALA A 257 11.25 -25.21 4.63
C ALA A 257 11.22 -26.74 4.41
N HIS A 258 12.14 -27.45 5.06
CA HIS A 258 12.16 -28.91 5.06
C HIS A 258 11.48 -29.53 6.29
N VAL A 259 11.30 -28.74 7.36
CA VAL A 259 10.75 -29.20 8.64
C VAL A 259 9.86 -28.11 9.20
N VAL A 260 8.63 -28.49 9.59
CA VAL A 260 7.70 -27.64 10.35
C VAL A 260 7.46 -28.32 11.69
N VAL A 261 7.66 -27.58 12.78
CA VAL A 261 7.42 -28.07 14.15
C VAL A 261 6.22 -27.32 14.73
N ILE A 262 5.18 -28.06 15.14
CA ILE A 262 3.92 -27.50 15.63
C ILE A 262 3.82 -27.70 17.14
N GLY A 263 3.74 -26.59 17.88
CA GLY A 263 3.35 -26.59 19.30
C GLY A 263 1.90 -26.13 19.44
N MET A 264 1.04 -26.94 20.06
CA MET A 264 -0.38 -26.60 20.25
C MET A 264 -0.92 -27.06 21.61
N ALA A 265 -1.97 -26.37 22.07
CA ALA A 265 -2.77 -26.78 23.22
C ALA A 265 -3.66 -28.00 22.88
N HIS A 266 -4.53 -28.40 23.81
CA HIS A 266 -5.39 -29.58 23.64
C HIS A 266 -6.53 -29.41 22.64
N ARG A 267 -7.02 -28.18 22.40
CA ARG A 267 -8.22 -27.93 21.57
C ARG A 267 -7.94 -28.25 20.11
N GLY A 268 -8.74 -29.14 19.53
CA GLY A 268 -8.61 -29.60 18.15
C GLY A 268 -7.38 -30.46 17.87
N ARG A 269 -6.64 -30.89 18.89
CA ARG A 269 -5.39 -31.65 18.70
C ARG A 269 -5.60 -32.98 17.98
N LEU A 270 -6.69 -33.70 18.26
CA LEU A 270 -7.00 -34.96 17.58
C LEU A 270 -7.21 -34.74 16.08
N ASN A 271 -7.86 -33.62 15.71
CA ASN A 271 -8.04 -33.22 14.33
C ASN A 271 -6.69 -32.87 13.66
N VAL A 272 -5.81 -32.13 14.34
CA VAL A 272 -4.46 -31.84 13.81
C VAL A 272 -3.65 -33.12 13.62
N LEU A 273 -3.66 -34.03 14.61
CA LEU A 273 -2.97 -35.32 14.50
C LEU A 273 -3.48 -36.14 13.32
N ALA A 274 -4.80 -36.26 13.16
CA ALA A 274 -5.40 -37.07 12.11
C ALA A 274 -5.19 -36.46 10.72
N HIS A 275 -5.49 -35.18 10.57
CA HIS A 275 -5.63 -34.54 9.27
C HIS A 275 -4.35 -33.85 8.80
N VAL A 276 -3.60 -33.20 9.70
CA VAL A 276 -2.38 -32.44 9.35
C VAL A 276 -1.14 -33.31 9.44
N ILE A 277 -0.92 -33.99 10.57
CA ILE A 277 0.25 -34.86 10.78
C ILE A 277 0.08 -36.20 10.04
N GLY A 278 -1.16 -36.61 9.76
CA GLY A 278 -1.45 -37.87 9.07
C GLY A 278 -1.40 -39.10 9.98
N ARG A 279 -1.58 -38.93 11.29
CA ARG A 279 -1.70 -40.04 12.22
C ARG A 279 -2.93 -40.90 11.85
N PRO A 280 -2.79 -42.22 11.65
CA PRO A 280 -3.91 -43.04 11.22
C PRO A 280 -5.08 -43.00 12.22
N TYR A 281 -6.31 -42.95 11.72
CA TYR A 281 -7.50 -43.01 12.58
C TYR A 281 -7.49 -44.24 13.47
N GLU A 282 -7.07 -45.40 12.97
CA GLU A 282 -6.99 -46.63 13.76
C GLU A 282 -6.14 -46.45 15.03
N THR A 283 -5.00 -45.77 14.93
CA THR A 283 -4.14 -45.48 16.09
C THR A 283 -4.87 -44.60 17.10
N ILE A 284 -5.52 -43.53 16.63
CA ILE A 284 -6.28 -42.62 17.50
C ILE A 284 -7.45 -43.36 18.16
N LEU A 285 -8.21 -44.15 17.41
CA LEU A 285 -9.37 -44.87 17.91
C LEU A 285 -8.97 -45.95 18.94
N ARG A 286 -7.86 -46.66 18.71
CA ARG A 286 -7.31 -47.63 19.68
C ARG A 286 -6.97 -46.98 21.02
N GLU A 287 -6.52 -45.73 21.07
CA GLU A 287 -6.29 -45.02 22.34
C GLU A 287 -7.60 -44.73 23.09
N PHE A 288 -8.68 -44.43 22.36
CA PHE A 288 -10.01 -44.25 22.95
C PHE A 288 -10.60 -45.58 23.45
N GLU A 289 -10.31 -46.69 22.76
CA GLU A 289 -10.67 -48.06 23.18
C GLU A 289 -9.77 -48.58 24.31
N GLY A 290 -8.51 -48.14 24.36
CA GLY A 290 -7.51 -48.51 25.37
C GLY A 290 -7.88 -48.05 26.78
N GLU A 291 -8.69 -47.00 26.93
CA GLU A 291 -9.32 -46.68 28.22
C GLU A 291 -10.28 -47.80 28.72
N ARG A 292 -10.66 -48.75 27.87
CA ARG A 292 -11.42 -49.97 28.25
C ARG A 292 -10.53 -51.19 28.52
N THR A 293 -9.22 -51.12 28.24
CA THR A 293 -8.27 -52.22 28.49
C THR A 293 -7.01 -51.66 29.16
N LEU A 294 -6.85 -51.98 30.45
CA LEU A 294 -5.75 -51.53 31.33
C LEU A 294 -4.31 -51.83 30.82
N GLU A 295 -4.14 -52.42 29.63
CA GLU A 295 -2.86 -52.82 29.05
C GLU A 295 -2.26 -51.78 28.07
N ALA A 296 -3.00 -50.75 27.65
CA ALA A 296 -2.51 -49.79 26.65
C ALA A 296 -1.61 -48.66 27.19
N VAL A 297 -1.43 -48.56 28.52
CA VAL A 297 -0.67 -47.46 29.17
C VAL A 297 0.84 -47.75 29.28
N THR A 298 1.31 -48.93 28.89
CA THR A 298 2.72 -49.35 29.12
C THR A 298 3.51 -49.68 27.85
N ALA A 299 3.07 -49.27 26.66
CA ALA A 299 3.74 -49.60 25.40
C ALA A 299 4.58 -48.46 24.81
N ASP A 300 5.21 -47.64 25.65
CA ASP A 300 6.39 -46.88 25.25
C ASP A 300 7.62 -47.79 25.45
N PRO A 301 8.48 -48.03 24.44
CA PRO A 301 9.70 -48.83 24.60
C PRO A 301 10.61 -48.34 25.73
N GLU A 302 10.46 -47.08 26.15
CA GLU A 302 11.25 -46.43 27.21
C GLU A 302 10.58 -46.43 28.60
N GLY A 303 9.43 -47.07 28.78
CA GLY A 303 8.89 -47.37 30.12
C GLY A 303 8.34 -46.17 30.90
N GLY A 304 7.81 -45.15 30.22
CA GLY A 304 7.03 -44.09 30.87
C GLY A 304 5.62 -44.53 31.27
N THR A 305 5.04 -43.91 32.30
CA THR A 305 3.68 -44.22 32.81
C THR A 305 2.53 -43.83 31.87
N GLY A 306 2.80 -43.55 30.60
CA GLY A 306 1.87 -42.97 29.63
C GLY A 306 1.45 -41.53 30.01
N ASP A 307 1.29 -40.68 29.01
CA ASP A 307 0.59 -39.40 29.16
C ASP A 307 -0.76 -39.49 28.42
N VAL A 308 -1.69 -38.60 28.74
CA VAL A 308 -3.00 -38.58 28.09
C VAL A 308 -2.86 -38.35 26.59
N LYS A 309 -3.76 -38.97 25.80
CA LYS A 309 -3.76 -38.99 24.31
C LYS A 309 -3.62 -37.64 23.59
N TYR A 310 -3.85 -36.53 24.30
CA TYR A 310 -3.72 -35.15 23.81
C TYR A 310 -2.44 -34.44 24.28
N HIS A 311 -1.46 -35.15 24.85
CA HIS A 311 -0.12 -34.64 25.17
C HIS A 311 0.99 -35.28 24.34
N LEU A 312 0.77 -36.50 23.85
CA LEU A 312 1.74 -37.24 23.06
C LEU A 312 1.95 -36.58 21.68
N GLY A 313 3.21 -36.28 21.36
CA GLY A 313 3.62 -35.79 20.04
C GLY A 313 3.50 -36.86 18.96
N ALA A 314 3.71 -36.46 17.71
CA ALA A 314 3.77 -37.33 16.54
C ALA A 314 4.83 -36.83 15.58
#